data_AF-A0A259P8Q2-F1
#
_entry.id   AF-A0A259P8Q2-F1
#
_cell.length_a   1.000
_cell.length_b   1.000
_cell.length_c   1.000
_cell.angle_alpha   90.00
_cell.angle_beta   90.00
_cell.angle_gamma   90.00
#
_symmetry.space_group_name_H-M   'P 1'
#
loop_
_entity.id
_entity.type
_entity.pdbx_description
1 polymer ?
#
loop_
_entity_poly.entity_id
_entity_poly.type
_entity_poly.pdbx_seq_one_letter_code
_entity_poly.pdbx_strand_id
1 'polypeptide(L)'
;AGRWDYIFSAIKKFKVDRDFCLADRAQITMNVPFMRAYGLLLLKTCHKRKAPAIGGMSALIPIKNDPEKNAKAMEGIRADKRRDASDGYDGGWVAHPGLVQPAMDEFVAVLGDKPNQIVKTRDDVHVSGADLLNFQPEQPITEAGLRNNINVGIHYLGAWLSGSGAVPIHNLMEDAATAEISRSQVWQWIHSPKGVLTDGRKVSAELVRGLIPEELAKVKSTGAEGQFDKAAQIFERMATGEAFVEFLTLPLYEELG
;
A
#
# COMPACT_ATOMS: atom_id res chain seq x y z
N ALA A 1 8.34 1.21 9.53
CA ALA A 1 8.06 2.17 8.45
C ALA A 1 6.89 1.61 7.66
N GLY A 2 5.81 2.37 7.49
CA GLY A 2 4.60 1.90 6.80
C GLY A 2 4.55 2.41 5.36
N ARG A 3 3.92 1.64 4.45
CA ARG A 3 3.73 2.06 3.06
C ARG A 3 2.31 2.59 2.83
N TRP A 4 1.30 1.73 2.90
CA TRP A 4 -0.08 2.06 2.53
C TRP A 4 -0.69 3.20 3.33
N ASP A 5 -0.66 3.13 4.66
CA ASP A 5 -1.16 4.23 5.51
C ASP A 5 -0.42 5.55 5.28
N TYR A 6 0.89 5.50 5.02
CA TYR A 6 1.67 6.71 4.82
C TYR A 6 1.29 7.42 3.52
N ILE A 7 1.19 6.67 2.41
CA ILE A 7 0.79 7.24 1.13
C ILE A 7 -0.70 7.60 1.07
N PHE A 8 -1.55 6.85 1.77
CA PHE A 8 -2.94 7.24 2.02
C PHE A 8 -3.03 8.57 2.78
N SER A 9 -2.27 8.71 3.87
CA SER A 9 -2.21 9.93 4.66
C SER A 9 -1.70 11.12 3.85
N ALA A 10 -0.68 10.91 3.00
CA ALA A 10 -0.23 11.92 2.05
C ALA A 10 -1.38 12.36 1.13
N ILE A 11 -2.10 11.42 0.51
CA ILE A 11 -3.25 11.74 -0.33
C ILE A 11 -4.29 12.57 0.42
N LYS A 12 -4.65 12.11 1.62
CA LYS A 12 -5.64 12.76 2.46
C LYS A 12 -5.24 14.16 2.91
N LYS A 13 -3.95 14.38 3.20
CA LYS A 13 -3.42 15.65 3.70
C LYS A 13 -3.26 16.69 2.58
N PHE A 14 -2.84 16.25 1.40
CA PHE A 14 -2.58 17.11 0.23
C PHE A 14 -3.73 17.11 -0.78
N LYS A 15 -4.92 16.58 -0.44
CA LYS A 15 -6.08 16.45 -1.33
C LYS A 15 -6.54 17.74 -2.05
N VAL A 16 -6.26 18.91 -1.48
CA VAL A 16 -6.61 20.22 -2.07
C VAL A 16 -5.52 20.76 -2.99
N ASP A 17 -4.30 20.24 -2.91
CA ASP A 17 -3.19 20.63 -3.76
C ASP A 17 -3.37 20.03 -5.16
N ARG A 18 -3.50 20.91 -6.16
CA ARG A 18 -3.73 20.53 -7.56
C ARG A 18 -2.46 20.03 -8.24
N ASP A 19 -1.28 20.36 -7.70
CA ASP A 19 0.02 19.94 -8.20
C ASP A 19 0.50 18.63 -7.58
N PHE A 20 -0.22 18.10 -6.59
CA PHE A 20 0.06 16.82 -5.98
C PHE A 20 -0.73 15.68 -6.65
N CYS A 21 -0.02 14.70 -7.18
CA CYS A 21 -0.57 13.47 -7.73
C CYS A 21 0.42 12.32 -7.53
N LEU A 22 -0.06 11.10 -7.29
CA LEU A 22 0.79 9.93 -7.25
C LEU A 22 0.47 9.02 -8.45
N ALA A 23 1.50 8.36 -8.97
CA ALA A 23 1.37 7.25 -9.91
C ALA A 23 0.57 6.08 -9.28
N ASP A 24 0.35 5.02 -10.06
CA ASP A 24 -0.14 3.73 -9.56
C ASP A 24 0.54 3.37 -8.23
N ARG A 25 -0.24 3.02 -7.19
CA ARG A 25 0.31 2.77 -5.84
C ARG A 25 1.42 1.72 -5.81
N ALA A 26 1.40 0.78 -6.76
CA ALA A 26 2.44 -0.22 -6.96
C ALA A 26 3.81 0.38 -7.29
N GLN A 27 3.84 1.51 -8.02
CA GLN A 27 5.06 2.26 -8.38
C GLN A 27 5.62 3.09 -7.22
N ILE A 28 4.78 3.42 -6.24
CA ILE A 28 5.18 4.19 -5.04
C ILE A 28 5.86 3.24 -4.03
N THR A 29 7.02 2.69 -4.41
CA THR A 29 7.82 1.77 -3.59
C THR A 29 8.56 2.48 -2.45
N MET A 30 9.18 1.74 -1.53
CA MET A 30 10.02 2.34 -0.47
C MET A 30 11.30 3.02 -1.00
N ASN A 31 11.61 2.88 -2.30
CA ASN A 31 12.78 3.47 -2.95
C ASN A 31 12.50 4.80 -3.66
N VAL A 32 11.23 5.18 -3.85
CA VAL A 32 10.91 6.48 -4.48
C VAL A 32 11.32 7.63 -3.55
N PRO A 33 11.58 8.84 -4.07
CA PRO A 33 12.28 9.89 -3.33
C PRO A 33 11.74 10.17 -1.93
N PHE A 34 10.45 10.51 -1.79
CA PHE A 34 9.88 10.84 -0.48
C PHE A 34 9.79 9.65 0.47
N MET A 35 9.49 8.44 -0.04
CA MET A 35 9.46 7.22 0.80
C MET A 35 10.84 6.85 1.30
N ARG A 36 11.86 7.04 0.47
CA ARG A 36 13.26 6.80 0.83
C ARG A 36 13.73 7.80 1.90
N ALA A 37 13.42 9.07 1.71
CA ALA A 37 13.69 10.13 2.68
C ALA A 37 12.98 9.84 4.03
N TYR A 38 11.70 9.49 3.98
CA TYR A 38 10.90 9.07 5.14
C TYR A 38 11.56 7.90 5.90
N GLY A 39 11.87 6.81 5.20
CA GLY A 39 12.43 5.62 5.82
C GLY A 39 13.79 5.87 6.49
N LEU A 40 14.69 6.56 5.80
CA LEU A 40 16.02 6.88 6.33
C LEU A 40 15.97 7.87 7.49
N LEU A 41 15.09 8.88 7.43
CA LEU A 41 14.91 9.84 8.52
C LEU A 41 14.33 9.17 9.77
N LEU A 42 13.37 8.26 9.62
CA LEU A 42 12.82 7.47 10.72
C LEU A 42 13.92 6.68 11.42
N LEU A 43 14.71 5.93 10.64
CA LEU A 43 15.81 5.13 11.16
C LEU A 43 16.82 5.99 11.92
N LYS A 44 17.36 7.05 11.28
CA LYS A 44 18.31 7.99 11.90
C LYS A 44 17.76 8.54 13.22
N THR A 45 16.50 8.94 13.22
CA THR A 45 15.84 9.54 14.39
C THR A 45 15.72 8.54 15.53
N CYS A 46 15.25 7.32 15.27
CA CYS A 46 15.16 6.25 16.27
C CYS A 46 16.52 5.94 16.89
N HIS A 47 17.54 5.71 16.06
CA HIS A 47 18.87 5.29 16.53
C HIS A 47 19.59 6.39 17.31
N LYS A 48 19.46 7.66 16.89
CA LYS A 48 19.94 8.82 17.66
C LYS A 48 19.33 8.87 19.08
N ARG A 49 18.15 8.27 19.28
CA ARG A 49 17.44 8.19 20.56
C ARG A 49 17.52 6.80 21.21
N LYS A 50 18.38 5.91 20.71
CA LYS A 50 18.56 4.54 21.21
C LYS A 50 17.26 3.72 21.20
N ALA A 51 16.37 4.00 20.25
CA ALA A 51 15.13 3.28 20.03
C ALA A 51 15.23 2.42 18.77
N PRO A 52 14.50 1.30 18.67
CA PRO A 52 14.50 0.49 17.47
C PRO A 52 13.76 1.18 16.31
N ALA A 53 14.28 0.99 15.10
CA ALA A 53 13.62 1.27 13.84
C ALA A 53 13.17 -0.04 13.19
N ILE A 54 11.86 -0.20 12.96
CA ILE A 54 11.30 -1.39 12.32
C ILE A 54 10.97 -1.10 10.85
N GLY A 55 11.36 -2.00 9.95
CA GLY A 55 11.11 -1.97 8.52
C GLY A 55 9.64 -2.22 8.15
N GLY A 56 9.37 -2.36 6.86
CA GLY A 56 8.00 -2.49 6.34
C GLY A 56 7.41 -3.89 6.38
N MET A 57 6.12 -3.98 6.04
CA MET A 57 5.37 -5.24 5.88
C MET A 57 5.72 -5.93 4.55
N SER A 58 5.82 -7.25 4.59
CA SER A 58 5.76 -8.14 3.43
C SER A 58 4.50 -8.99 3.52
N ALA A 59 3.52 -8.67 2.66
CA ALA A 59 2.17 -9.24 2.74
C ALA A 59 1.97 -10.51 1.90
N LEU A 60 3.02 -11.03 1.24
CA LEU A 60 2.90 -12.16 0.32
C LEU A 60 2.37 -13.43 1.02
N ILE A 61 1.38 -14.06 0.39
CA ILE A 61 0.95 -15.42 0.68
C ILE A 61 1.65 -16.33 -0.35
N PRO A 62 2.44 -17.34 0.07
CA PRO A 62 3.14 -18.22 -0.85
C PRO A 62 2.21 -18.88 -1.88
N ILE A 63 2.62 -18.82 -3.15
CA ILE A 63 1.82 -19.26 -4.30
C ILE A 63 2.15 -20.71 -4.60
N LYS A 64 1.36 -21.65 -4.08
CA LYS A 64 1.69 -23.08 -4.15
C LYS A 64 1.51 -23.71 -5.54
N ASN A 65 0.65 -23.14 -6.36
CA ASN A 65 0.25 -23.68 -7.67
C ASN A 65 1.04 -23.08 -8.84
N ASP A 66 1.95 -22.15 -8.59
CA ASP A 66 2.77 -21.50 -9.62
C ASP A 66 4.19 -21.23 -9.05
N PRO A 67 5.11 -22.21 -9.18
CA PRO A 67 6.45 -22.12 -8.61
C PRO A 67 7.28 -20.94 -9.13
N GLU A 68 7.14 -20.58 -10.41
CA GLU A 68 7.89 -19.48 -11.03
C GLU A 68 7.41 -18.14 -10.49
N LYS A 69 6.09 -17.91 -10.44
CA LYS A 69 5.51 -16.70 -9.86
C LYS A 69 5.82 -16.61 -8.37
N ASN A 70 5.79 -17.73 -7.65
CA ASN A 70 6.19 -17.79 -6.25
C ASN A 70 7.66 -17.38 -6.08
N ALA A 71 8.58 -17.95 -6.86
CA ALA A 71 10.00 -17.64 -6.77
C ALA A 71 10.27 -16.15 -7.02
N LYS A 72 9.64 -15.56 -8.03
CA LYS A 72 9.74 -14.12 -8.32
C LYS A 72 9.22 -13.26 -7.16
N ALA A 73 8.07 -13.61 -6.59
CA ALA A 73 7.50 -12.88 -5.47
C ALA A 73 8.37 -13.00 -4.20
N MET A 74 8.91 -14.20 -3.94
CA MET A 74 9.81 -14.47 -2.83
C MET A 74 11.13 -13.69 -2.94
N GLU A 75 11.71 -13.57 -4.15
CA GLU A 75 12.92 -12.75 -4.33
C GLU A 75 12.62 -11.27 -4.10
N GLY A 76 11.43 -10.78 -4.48
CA GLY A 76 11.00 -9.42 -4.13
C GLY A 76 10.99 -9.19 -2.61
N ILE A 77 10.48 -10.15 -1.83
CA ILE A 77 10.53 -10.10 -0.36
C ILE A 77 11.97 -10.08 0.15
N ARG A 78 12.84 -10.96 -0.37
CA ARG A 78 14.25 -11.01 0.02
C ARG A 78 14.96 -9.69 -0.26
N ALA A 79 14.80 -9.14 -1.46
CA ALA A 79 15.37 -7.86 -1.83
C ALA A 79 14.89 -6.71 -0.91
N ASP A 80 13.60 -6.68 -0.56
CA ASP A 80 13.06 -5.70 0.37
C ASP A 80 13.65 -5.83 1.77
N LYS A 81 13.76 -7.05 2.31
CA LYS A 81 14.32 -7.29 3.65
C LYS A 81 15.83 -7.05 3.69
N ARG A 82 16.55 -7.42 2.62
CA ARG A 82 17.97 -7.11 2.46
C ARG A 82 18.23 -5.62 2.48
N ARG A 83 17.41 -4.83 1.77
CA ARG A 83 17.49 -3.36 1.81
C ARG A 83 17.26 -2.85 3.23
N ASP A 84 16.17 -3.26 3.89
CA ASP A 84 15.84 -2.80 5.24
C ASP A 84 16.99 -3.14 6.22
N ALA A 85 17.49 -4.37 6.21
CA ALA A 85 18.64 -4.79 7.02
C ALA A 85 19.90 -3.98 6.68
N SER A 86 20.22 -3.82 5.39
CA SER A 86 21.39 -3.07 4.92
C SER A 86 21.34 -1.58 5.28
N ASP A 87 20.14 -0.98 5.32
CA ASP A 87 19.98 0.41 5.74
C ASP A 87 20.26 0.62 7.22
N GLY A 88 19.95 -0.40 8.03
CA GLY A 88 20.12 -0.35 9.48
C GLY A 88 18.84 -0.62 10.28
N TYR A 89 17.75 -1.08 9.69
CA TYR A 89 16.55 -1.41 10.48
C TYR A 89 16.83 -2.60 11.43
N ASP A 90 16.21 -2.61 12.60
CA ASP A 90 16.42 -3.63 13.64
C ASP A 90 15.54 -4.87 13.45
N GLY A 91 14.54 -4.79 12.58
CA GLY A 91 13.63 -5.88 12.25
C GLY A 91 12.63 -5.46 11.16
N GLY A 92 11.69 -6.33 10.83
CA GLY A 92 10.64 -6.06 9.83
C GLY A 92 9.41 -6.93 10.02
N TRP A 93 8.36 -6.65 9.25
CA TRP A 93 7.07 -7.35 9.37
C TRP A 93 6.81 -8.31 8.21
N VAL A 94 6.15 -9.43 8.50
CA VAL A 94 5.65 -10.40 7.53
C VAL A 94 4.21 -10.78 7.91
N ALA A 95 3.34 -10.98 6.91
CA ALA A 95 1.94 -11.31 7.14
C ALA A 95 1.65 -12.83 7.14
N HIS A 96 2.63 -13.65 6.75
CA HIS A 96 2.45 -15.09 6.61
C HIS A 96 3.66 -15.86 7.21
N PRO A 97 3.45 -16.94 7.99
CA PRO A 97 4.53 -17.71 8.63
C PRO A 97 5.60 -18.21 7.66
N GLY A 98 5.20 -18.59 6.43
CA GLY A 98 6.11 -19.03 5.37
C GLY A 98 7.14 -17.98 4.92
N LEU A 99 6.99 -16.71 5.32
CA LEU A 99 7.94 -15.64 5.03
C LEU A 99 8.92 -15.38 6.19
N VAL A 100 8.70 -15.98 7.37
CA VAL A 100 9.52 -15.72 8.56
C VAL A 100 10.98 -16.07 8.31
N GLN A 101 11.27 -17.30 7.87
CA GLN A 101 12.65 -17.73 7.65
C GLN A 101 13.33 -16.93 6.52
N PRO A 102 12.71 -16.75 5.33
CA PRO A 102 13.29 -15.91 4.27
C PRO A 102 13.60 -14.47 4.71
N ALA A 103 12.74 -13.85 5.52
CA ALA A 103 13.01 -12.52 6.05
C ALA A 103 14.14 -12.55 7.09
N MET A 104 14.12 -13.54 7.99
CA MET A 104 15.14 -13.71 9.02
C MET A 104 16.54 -13.88 8.42
N ASP A 105 16.67 -14.69 7.35
CA ASP A 105 17.95 -14.93 6.68
C ASP A 105 18.61 -13.61 6.22
N GLU A 106 17.84 -12.68 5.64
CA GLU A 106 18.37 -11.40 5.15
C GLU A 106 18.78 -10.46 6.29
N PHE A 107 18.10 -10.51 7.44
CA PHE A 107 18.50 -9.76 8.64
C PHE A 107 19.74 -10.38 9.28
N VAL A 108 19.77 -11.69 9.49
CA VAL A 108 20.91 -12.42 10.08
C VAL A 108 22.17 -12.23 9.25
N ALA A 109 22.07 -12.21 7.92
CA ALA A 109 23.20 -11.94 7.03
C ALA A 109 23.90 -10.59 7.31
N VAL A 110 23.18 -9.60 7.83
CA VAL A 110 23.72 -8.26 8.17
C VAL A 110 24.04 -8.13 9.66
N LEU A 111 23.16 -8.63 10.54
CA LEU A 111 23.29 -8.50 11.99
C LEU A 111 24.34 -9.45 12.59
N GLY A 112 24.54 -10.62 11.99
CA GLY A 112 25.26 -11.73 12.62
C GLY A 112 24.60 -12.10 13.95
N ASP A 113 25.39 -12.15 15.03
CA ASP A 113 24.91 -12.46 16.38
C ASP A 113 24.32 -11.24 17.13
N LYS A 114 24.31 -10.05 16.51
CA LYS A 114 23.82 -8.84 17.18
C LYS A 114 22.29 -8.89 17.29
N PRO A 115 21.71 -8.47 18.43
CA PRO A 115 20.25 -8.48 18.61
C PRO A 115 19.54 -7.34 17.86
N ASN A 116 20.27 -6.31 17.44
CA ASN A 116 19.75 -5.13 16.73
C ASN A 116 20.90 -4.31 16.11
N GLN A 117 20.55 -3.24 15.39
CA GLN A 117 21.45 -2.31 14.71
C GLN A 117 21.39 -0.88 15.26
N ILE A 118 20.84 -0.66 16.46
CA ILE A 118 20.64 0.67 17.09
C ILE A 118 21.92 1.52 17.11
N VAL A 119 23.10 0.90 17.15
CA VAL A 119 24.41 1.58 17.10
C VAL A 119 24.71 2.26 15.76
N LYS A 120 23.97 1.93 14.69
CA LYS A 120 24.14 2.50 13.34
C LYS A 120 23.35 3.81 13.23
N THR A 121 23.94 4.91 13.68
CA THR A 121 23.27 6.22 13.86
C THR A 121 22.87 6.92 12.56
N ARG A 122 23.39 6.48 11.40
CA ARG A 122 23.12 7.05 10.07
C ARG A 122 23.35 8.57 10.00
N ASP A 123 24.48 9.02 10.54
CA ASP A 123 24.87 10.43 10.49
C ASP A 123 25.08 10.94 9.05
N ASP A 124 25.34 10.03 8.10
CA ASP A 124 25.38 10.28 6.65
C ASP A 124 24.04 10.76 6.06
N VAL A 125 22.92 10.44 6.68
CA VAL A 125 21.58 10.76 6.16
C VAL A 125 21.22 12.22 6.47
N HIS A 126 20.99 13.01 5.44
CA HIS A 126 20.53 14.40 5.55
C HIS A 126 19.21 14.53 4.78
N VAL A 127 18.11 14.69 5.49
CA VAL A 127 16.76 14.79 4.92
C VAL A 127 16.17 16.15 5.29
N SER A 128 15.73 16.89 4.29
CA SER A 128 15.01 18.15 4.41
C SER A 128 13.49 17.95 4.33
N GLY A 129 12.73 19.01 4.63
CA GLY A 129 11.28 19.00 4.40
C GLY A 129 10.90 18.82 2.93
N ALA A 130 11.71 19.36 2.00
CA ALA A 130 11.46 19.23 0.57
C ALA A 130 11.60 17.77 0.09
N ASP A 131 12.54 17.01 0.66
CA ASP A 131 12.72 15.60 0.33
C ASP A 131 11.50 14.77 0.72
N LEU A 132 10.89 15.08 1.87
CA LEU A 132 9.66 14.41 2.35
C LEU A 132 8.41 14.78 1.53
N LEU A 133 8.47 15.87 0.78
CA LEU A 133 7.38 16.37 -0.07
C LEU A 133 7.64 16.12 -1.57
N ASN A 134 8.73 15.42 -1.91
CA ASN A 134 9.05 15.06 -3.28
C ASN A 134 8.20 13.85 -3.72
N PHE A 135 6.91 14.11 -4.00
CA PHE A 135 5.88 13.13 -4.35
C PHE A 135 6.01 12.57 -5.78
N GLN A 136 7.20 12.13 -6.14
CA GLN A 136 7.46 11.41 -7.37
C GLN A 136 7.46 9.88 -7.11
N PRO A 137 7.07 9.08 -8.11
CA PRO A 137 6.61 9.50 -9.44
C PRO A 137 5.11 9.87 -9.49
N GLU A 138 4.75 10.80 -10.36
CA GLU A 138 3.34 11.15 -10.66
C GLU A 138 2.68 10.22 -11.70
N GLN A 139 3.50 9.52 -12.49
CA GLN A 139 3.11 8.61 -13.57
C GLN A 139 3.97 7.33 -13.53
N PRO A 140 3.53 6.19 -14.09
CA PRO A 140 2.29 6.00 -14.84
C PRO A 140 1.05 5.86 -13.94
N ILE A 141 -0.08 6.34 -14.46
CA ILE A 141 -1.43 5.97 -14.01
C ILE A 141 -2.02 5.07 -15.08
N THR A 142 -2.30 3.80 -14.77
CA THR A 142 -2.77 2.84 -15.79
C THR A 142 -4.21 2.42 -15.54
N GLU A 143 -4.94 2.05 -16.60
CA GLU A 143 -6.27 1.42 -16.42
C GLU A 143 -6.16 0.15 -15.57
N ALA A 144 -5.10 -0.63 -15.74
CA ALA A 144 -4.85 -1.81 -14.93
C ALA A 144 -4.68 -1.47 -13.43
N GLY A 145 -3.95 -0.41 -13.10
CA GLY A 145 -3.81 0.11 -11.74
C GLY A 145 -5.14 0.60 -11.16
N LEU A 146 -5.92 1.33 -11.96
CA LEU A 146 -7.26 1.79 -11.60
C LEU A 146 -8.21 0.62 -11.31
N ARG A 147 -8.31 -0.34 -12.22
CA ARG A 147 -9.12 -1.56 -12.05
C ARG A 147 -8.69 -2.35 -10.84
N ASN A 148 -7.38 -2.50 -10.61
CA ASN A 148 -6.87 -3.20 -9.44
C ASN A 148 -7.26 -2.50 -8.13
N ASN A 149 -7.24 -1.16 -8.08
CA ASN A 149 -7.72 -0.42 -6.90
C ASN A 149 -9.22 -0.63 -6.66
N ILE A 150 -10.04 -0.61 -7.71
CA ILE A 150 -11.48 -0.89 -7.62
C ILE A 150 -11.70 -2.33 -7.11
N ASN A 151 -11.04 -3.30 -7.75
CA ASN A 151 -11.17 -4.72 -7.43
C ASN A 151 -10.79 -5.03 -5.98
N VAL A 152 -9.58 -4.63 -5.57
CA VAL A 152 -9.08 -4.87 -4.20
C VAL A 152 -9.91 -4.11 -3.17
N GLY A 153 -10.31 -2.87 -3.47
CA GLY A 153 -11.17 -2.08 -2.61
C GLY A 153 -12.51 -2.79 -2.35
N ILE A 154 -13.24 -3.17 -3.41
CA ILE A 154 -14.52 -3.86 -3.28
C ILE A 154 -14.37 -5.20 -2.56
N HIS A 155 -13.35 -5.98 -2.91
CA HIS A 155 -13.10 -7.29 -2.31
C HIS A 155 -12.84 -7.17 -0.80
N TYR A 156 -11.95 -6.27 -0.38
CA TYR A 156 -11.64 -6.06 1.03
C TYR A 156 -12.87 -5.58 1.80
N LEU A 157 -13.60 -4.57 1.29
CA LEU A 157 -14.80 -4.06 1.95
C LEU A 157 -15.89 -5.14 2.10
N GLY A 158 -16.07 -6.00 1.09
CA GLY A 158 -17.03 -7.10 1.13
C GLY A 158 -16.72 -8.12 2.22
N ALA A 159 -15.45 -8.47 2.39
CA ALA A 159 -14.99 -9.35 3.45
C ALA A 159 -15.06 -8.69 4.84
N TRP A 160 -14.73 -7.39 4.92
CA TRP A 160 -14.80 -6.62 6.17
C TRP A 160 -16.23 -6.52 6.70
N LEU A 161 -17.20 -6.24 5.83
CA LEU A 161 -18.63 -6.25 6.16
C LEU A 161 -19.15 -7.62 6.60
N SER A 162 -18.41 -8.69 6.28
CA SER A 162 -18.68 -10.05 6.74
C SER A 162 -17.84 -10.46 7.96
N GLY A 163 -17.18 -9.51 8.62
CA GLY A 163 -16.44 -9.71 9.86
C GLY A 163 -14.97 -10.09 9.70
N SER A 164 -14.41 -10.06 8.48
CA SER A 164 -13.01 -10.38 8.23
C SER A 164 -12.17 -9.15 7.87
N GLY A 165 -11.25 -8.77 8.77
CA GLY A 165 -10.35 -7.62 8.57
C GLY A 165 -8.98 -7.95 7.95
N ALA A 166 -8.65 -9.23 7.80
CA ALA A 166 -7.41 -9.73 7.19
C ALA A 166 -7.78 -10.67 6.05
N VAL A 167 -7.56 -10.22 4.81
CA VAL A 167 -8.23 -10.80 3.63
C VAL A 167 -7.20 -11.24 2.60
N PRO A 168 -7.16 -12.52 2.19
CA PRO A 168 -6.29 -12.97 1.12
C PRO A 168 -6.83 -12.50 -0.24
N ILE A 169 -6.16 -11.54 -0.88
CA ILE A 169 -6.55 -10.99 -2.18
C ILE A 169 -5.33 -11.05 -3.11
N HIS A 170 -5.46 -11.69 -4.28
CA HIS A 170 -4.38 -11.81 -5.28
C HIS A 170 -3.04 -12.36 -4.74
N ASN A 171 -3.09 -13.25 -3.73
CA ASN A 171 -1.95 -13.79 -2.98
C ASN A 171 -1.23 -12.78 -2.07
N LEU A 172 -1.93 -11.72 -1.66
CA LEU A 172 -1.49 -10.79 -0.62
C LEU A 172 -2.47 -10.87 0.55
N MET A 173 -1.95 -10.83 1.78
CA MET A 173 -2.75 -10.67 2.98
C MET A 173 -3.03 -9.18 3.17
N GLU A 174 -4.20 -8.73 2.77
CA GLU A 174 -4.59 -7.32 2.76
C GLU A 174 -5.33 -6.94 4.05
N ASP A 175 -5.10 -5.70 4.48
CA ASP A 175 -5.78 -5.05 5.60
C ASP A 175 -6.48 -3.76 5.15
N ALA A 176 -7.03 -3.01 6.11
CA ALA A 176 -7.81 -1.80 5.81
C ALA A 176 -6.97 -0.74 5.11
N ALA A 177 -5.67 -0.64 5.39
CA ALA A 177 -4.81 0.36 4.76
C ALA A 177 -4.71 0.13 3.25
N THR A 178 -4.78 -1.11 2.78
CA THR A 178 -4.84 -1.42 1.35
C THR A 178 -6.12 -0.89 0.70
N ALA A 179 -7.28 -1.06 1.34
CA ALA A 179 -8.53 -0.50 0.85
C ALA A 179 -8.53 1.03 0.91
N GLU A 180 -7.93 1.62 1.96
CA GLU A 180 -7.79 3.07 2.11
C GLU A 180 -6.99 3.68 0.98
N ILE A 181 -5.80 3.16 0.69
CA ILE A 181 -5.02 3.69 -0.44
C ILE A 181 -5.72 3.44 -1.77
N SER A 182 -6.39 2.30 -1.94
CA SER A 182 -7.08 1.98 -3.19
C SER A 182 -8.19 2.99 -3.50
N ARG A 183 -9.10 3.25 -2.56
CA ARG A 183 -10.19 4.23 -2.77
C ARG A 183 -9.67 5.67 -2.81
N SER A 184 -8.64 5.99 -2.03
CA SER A 184 -8.06 7.35 -1.99
C SER A 184 -7.30 7.71 -3.26
N GLN A 185 -6.62 6.75 -3.88
CA GLN A 185 -5.93 6.95 -5.15
C GLN A 185 -6.92 7.15 -6.30
N VAL A 186 -8.02 6.37 -6.33
CA VAL A 186 -9.11 6.61 -7.29
C VAL A 186 -9.71 8.00 -7.10
N TRP A 187 -10.01 8.39 -5.86
CA TRP A 187 -10.50 9.73 -5.53
C TRP A 187 -9.53 10.82 -6.00
N GLN A 188 -8.24 10.67 -5.71
CA GLN A 188 -7.20 11.63 -6.11
C GLN A 188 -7.16 11.79 -7.62
N TRP A 189 -7.19 10.69 -8.36
CA TRP A 189 -7.14 10.73 -9.82
C TRP A 189 -8.40 11.35 -10.42
N ILE A 190 -9.58 11.22 -9.79
CA ILE A 190 -10.78 11.94 -10.23
C ILE A 190 -10.59 13.45 -10.04
N HIS A 191 -10.11 13.88 -8.87
CA HIS A 191 -10.11 15.28 -8.46
C HIS A 191 -8.89 16.09 -8.91
N SER A 192 -7.76 15.44 -9.17
CA SER A 192 -6.54 16.08 -9.65
C SER A 192 -6.55 16.21 -11.18
N PRO A 193 -6.15 17.37 -11.74
CA PRO A 193 -5.98 17.51 -13.19
C PRO A 193 -4.93 16.54 -13.76
N LYS A 194 -3.97 16.10 -12.93
CA LYS A 194 -2.89 15.16 -13.29
C LYS A 194 -3.34 13.70 -13.39
N GLY A 195 -4.56 13.38 -12.93
CA GLY A 195 -5.13 12.03 -12.96
C GLY A 195 -5.56 11.60 -14.37
N VAL A 196 -4.58 11.39 -15.25
CA VAL A 196 -4.75 10.99 -16.65
C VAL A 196 -4.08 9.64 -16.84
N LEU A 197 -4.83 8.69 -17.41
CA LEU A 197 -4.34 7.37 -17.73
C LEU A 197 -3.25 7.43 -18.80
N THR A 198 -2.40 6.41 -18.88
CA THR A 198 -1.36 6.28 -19.92
C THR A 198 -1.90 6.28 -21.34
N ASP A 199 -3.19 5.98 -21.55
CA ASP A 199 -3.87 6.08 -22.85
C ASP A 199 -4.51 7.46 -23.13
N GLY A 200 -4.31 8.43 -22.24
CA GLY A 200 -4.77 9.81 -22.40
C GLY A 200 -6.15 10.10 -21.83
N ARG A 201 -6.92 9.10 -21.39
CA ARG A 201 -8.23 9.35 -20.76
C ARG A 201 -8.05 9.98 -19.37
N LYS A 202 -8.83 11.01 -19.07
CA LYS A 202 -8.98 11.53 -17.71
C LYS A 202 -9.71 10.50 -16.86
N VAL A 203 -9.19 10.19 -15.67
CA VAL A 203 -9.96 9.43 -14.68
C VAL A 203 -11.12 10.31 -14.21
N SER A 204 -12.35 9.88 -14.48
CA SER A 204 -13.60 10.56 -14.11
C SER A 204 -14.49 9.65 -13.28
N ALA A 205 -15.46 10.22 -12.56
CA ALA A 205 -16.46 9.44 -11.84
C ALA A 205 -17.28 8.52 -12.78
N GLU A 206 -17.58 8.99 -14.00
CA GLU A 206 -18.26 8.19 -15.03
C GLU A 206 -17.44 6.97 -15.44
N LEU A 207 -16.15 7.15 -15.73
CA LEU A 207 -15.26 6.04 -16.06
C LEU A 207 -15.22 5.02 -14.91
N VAL A 208 -15.02 5.48 -13.68
CA VAL A 208 -14.96 4.60 -12.50
C VAL A 208 -16.27 3.84 -12.29
N ARG A 209 -17.43 4.50 -12.44
CA ARG A 209 -18.75 3.85 -12.37
C ARG A 209 -18.93 2.78 -13.44
N GLY A 210 -18.43 3.02 -14.66
CA GLY A 210 -18.44 2.02 -15.73
C GLY A 210 -17.58 0.79 -15.43
N LEU A 211 -16.45 0.97 -14.72
CA LEU A 211 -15.52 -0.10 -14.37
C LEU A 211 -15.97 -0.94 -13.16
N ILE A 212 -16.74 -0.38 -12.24
CA ILE A 212 -17.16 -1.06 -11.00
C ILE A 212 -17.92 -2.38 -11.27
N PRO A 213 -18.95 -2.45 -12.15
CA PRO A 213 -19.65 -3.70 -12.44
C PRO A 213 -18.73 -4.79 -12.99
N GLU A 214 -17.76 -4.41 -13.84
CA GLU A 214 -16.80 -5.35 -14.42
C GLU A 214 -15.88 -5.94 -13.35
N GLU A 215 -15.37 -5.11 -12.44
CA GLU A 215 -14.50 -5.58 -11.35
C GLU A 215 -15.28 -6.33 -10.26
N LEU A 216 -16.51 -5.92 -9.96
CA LEU A 216 -17.40 -6.63 -9.03
C LEU A 216 -17.70 -8.06 -9.53
N ALA A 217 -17.97 -8.22 -10.83
CA ALA A 217 -18.18 -9.53 -11.43
C ALA A 217 -16.94 -10.42 -11.26
N LYS A 218 -15.73 -9.86 -11.45
CA LYS A 218 -14.47 -10.58 -11.21
C LYS A 218 -14.31 -10.98 -9.74
N VAL A 219 -14.61 -10.09 -8.80
CA VAL A 219 -14.57 -10.41 -7.35
C VAL A 219 -15.50 -11.59 -7.04
N LYS A 220 -16.76 -11.53 -7.48
CA LYS A 220 -17.73 -12.62 -7.27
C LYS A 220 -17.30 -13.93 -7.92
N SER A 221 -16.62 -13.88 -9.07
CA SER A 221 -16.13 -15.08 -9.76
C SER A 221 -15.00 -15.82 -9.02
N THR A 222 -14.38 -15.20 -8.01
CA THR A 222 -13.32 -15.85 -7.20
C THR A 222 -13.86 -16.95 -6.28
N GLY A 223 -15.18 -16.97 -6.04
CA GLY A 223 -15.80 -17.84 -5.04
C GLY A 223 -15.63 -17.37 -3.60
N ALA A 224 -15.10 -16.16 -3.39
CA ALA A 224 -15.08 -15.53 -2.07
C ALA A 224 -16.51 -15.30 -1.56
N GLU A 225 -16.68 -15.34 -0.23
CA GLU A 225 -17.93 -15.00 0.45
C GLU A 225 -17.80 -13.60 1.07
N GLY A 226 -18.83 -12.77 0.91
CA GLY A 226 -18.80 -11.39 1.37
C GLY A 226 -20.00 -10.56 0.91
N GLN A 227 -20.21 -9.40 1.53
CA GLN A 227 -21.26 -8.46 1.13
C GLN A 227 -20.84 -7.60 -0.08
N PHE A 228 -20.51 -8.22 -1.23
CA PHE A 228 -19.82 -7.52 -2.33
C PHE A 228 -20.66 -6.46 -3.06
N ASP A 229 -21.97 -6.65 -3.22
CA ASP A 229 -22.83 -5.63 -3.84
C ASP A 229 -22.90 -4.37 -2.98
N LYS A 230 -23.07 -4.55 -1.66
CA LYS A 230 -23.05 -3.46 -0.68
C LYS A 230 -21.68 -2.77 -0.64
N ALA A 231 -20.61 -3.56 -0.67
CA ALA A 231 -19.24 -3.08 -0.74
C ALA A 231 -18.97 -2.24 -2.00
N ALA A 232 -19.47 -2.64 -3.17
CA ALA A 232 -19.34 -1.88 -4.41
C ALA A 232 -20.03 -0.51 -4.31
N GLN A 233 -21.24 -0.46 -3.75
CA GLN A 233 -21.97 0.80 -3.52
C GLN A 233 -21.21 1.72 -2.56
N ILE A 234 -20.69 1.17 -1.46
CA ILE A 234 -19.91 1.94 -0.47
C ILE A 234 -18.60 2.45 -1.09
N PHE A 235 -17.88 1.59 -1.83
CA PHE A 235 -16.67 1.97 -2.55
C PHE A 235 -16.93 3.11 -3.52
N GLU A 236 -17.97 3.00 -4.36
CA GLU A 236 -18.34 4.03 -5.33
C GLU A 236 -18.56 5.38 -4.64
N ARG A 237 -19.37 5.40 -3.58
CA ARG A 237 -19.69 6.64 -2.84
C ARG A 237 -18.41 7.31 -2.31
N MET A 238 -17.51 6.53 -1.72
CA MET A 238 -16.27 7.07 -1.14
C MET A 238 -15.24 7.48 -2.20
N ALA A 239 -15.12 6.73 -3.30
CA ALA A 239 -14.13 6.98 -4.34
C ALA A 239 -14.54 8.12 -5.28
N THR A 240 -15.84 8.31 -5.51
CA THR A 240 -16.37 9.29 -6.48
C THR A 240 -17.04 10.52 -5.87
N GLY A 241 -17.21 10.56 -4.53
CA GLY A 241 -17.81 11.69 -3.84
C GLY A 241 -16.91 12.94 -3.82
N GLU A 242 -17.53 14.13 -3.79
CA GLU A 242 -16.81 15.41 -3.75
C GLU A 242 -15.96 15.57 -2.49
N ALA A 243 -16.51 15.15 -1.35
CA ALA A 243 -15.83 15.17 -0.07
C ALA A 243 -14.98 13.91 0.13
N PHE A 244 -13.75 14.10 0.60
CA PHE A 244 -12.89 12.98 0.99
C PHE A 244 -13.31 12.44 2.36
N VAL A 245 -13.81 11.20 2.40
CA VAL A 245 -14.09 10.50 3.67
C VAL A 245 -12.76 10.24 4.39
N GLU A 246 -12.63 10.64 5.66
CA GLU A 246 -11.34 10.60 6.35
C GLU A 246 -10.82 9.18 6.60
N PHE A 247 -11.71 8.24 6.90
CA PHE A 247 -11.42 6.81 7.03
C PHE A 247 -12.61 5.98 6.55
N LEU A 248 -12.36 4.95 5.74
CA LEU A 248 -13.41 4.05 5.24
C LEU A 248 -14.11 3.27 6.34
N THR A 249 -13.43 3.08 7.48
CA THR A 249 -13.97 2.31 8.61
C THR A 249 -15.14 3.01 9.29
N LEU A 250 -15.24 4.35 9.21
CA LEU A 250 -16.35 5.09 9.80
C LEU A 250 -17.70 4.72 9.14
N PRO A 251 -17.90 4.90 7.82
CA PRO A 251 -19.16 4.49 7.20
C PRO A 251 -19.35 2.97 7.20
N LEU A 252 -18.28 2.17 7.17
CA LEU A 252 -18.42 0.72 7.27
C LEU A 252 -18.93 0.25 8.64
N TYR A 253 -18.51 0.91 9.72
CA TYR A 253 -18.89 0.51 11.07
C TYR A 253 -20.39 0.70 11.31
N GLU A 254 -20.98 1.77 10.75
CA GLU A 254 -22.44 2.00 10.77
C GLU A 254 -23.24 0.92 10.02
N GLU A 255 -22.58 0.13 9.18
CA GLU A 255 -23.19 -0.92 8.37
C GLU A 255 -23.06 -2.31 9.02
N LEU A 256 -22.34 -2.41 10.14
CA LEU A 256 -22.29 -3.60 10.99
C LEU A 256 -23.51 -3.59 11.91
N GLY A 257 -24.44 -4.51 11.67
CA GLY A 257 -25.60 -4.77 12.54
C GLY A 257 -25.37 -5.96 13.45
#